data_AF-A0A1J5GT81-F1
#
_entry.id   AF-A0A1J5GT81-F1
#
_cell.length_a   1.000
_cell.length_b   1.000
_cell.length_c   1.000
_cell.angle_alpha   90.00
_cell.angle_beta   90.00
_cell.angle_gamma   90.00
#
_symmetry.space_group_name_H-M   'P 1'
#
loop_
_entity.id
_entity.type
_entity.pdbx_description
1 polymer ?
#
loop_
_entity_poly.entity_id
_entity_poly.type
_entity_poly.pdbx_seq_one_letter_code
_entity_poly.pdbx_strand_id
1 'polypeptide(L)'
;MKNGIGFKNINEINFHPVLKDIENIFWFFILSNAVLANPKIQEEIKNQQEPNIISMLEKFNNWTSLQTRIDYSINRYQTTMQPLNQFILLGKTMAINLYELLKASDYYSNLQVMEEFRFLRYIRNGAAHNNKFNFKNRNGEWTLKNNEIIRWGDYTIDRNLQNKPVFNDFIGFQMIFILAKNFSERLTKIDNEQK
;
A
#
# COMPACT_ATOMS: atom_id res chain seq x y z
N MET A 1 -6.79 20.16 2.35
CA MET A 1 -5.39 19.77 2.05
C MET A 1 -5.36 19.05 0.71
N LYS A 2 -4.89 19.73 -0.33
CA LYS A 2 -4.64 19.20 -1.67
C LYS A 2 -3.15 18.82 -1.71
N ASN A 3 -2.83 17.54 -1.58
CA ASN A 3 -1.59 16.94 -2.04
C ASN A 3 -1.94 15.50 -2.43
N GLY A 4 -2.79 15.37 -3.45
CA GLY A 4 -2.84 14.10 -4.18
C GLY A 4 -1.45 13.85 -4.72
N ILE A 5 -0.96 12.63 -4.60
CA ILE A 5 0.32 12.24 -5.20
C ILE A 5 0.14 12.38 -6.71
N GLY A 6 0.54 13.54 -7.22
CA GLY A 6 0.44 13.90 -8.61
C GLY A 6 1.54 13.21 -9.37
N PHE A 7 1.31 11.97 -9.78
CA PHE A 7 2.09 11.40 -10.88
C PHE A 7 1.75 12.21 -12.12
N LYS A 8 2.65 13.11 -12.54
CA LYS A 8 2.43 13.98 -13.70
C LYS A 8 2.37 13.20 -15.02
N ASN A 9 2.94 12.00 -15.07
CA ASN A 9 2.87 11.08 -16.21
C ASN A 9 2.98 9.62 -15.72
N ILE A 10 1.94 8.81 -15.96
CA ILE A 10 1.93 7.40 -15.52
C ILE A 10 2.92 6.53 -16.31
N ASN A 11 3.23 6.91 -17.55
CA ASN A 11 4.15 6.18 -18.41
C ASN A 11 5.61 6.31 -17.97
N GLU A 12 5.92 7.28 -17.10
CA GLU A 12 7.25 7.46 -16.50
C GLU A 12 7.45 6.59 -15.26
N ILE A 13 6.39 5.93 -14.78
CA ILE A 13 6.50 4.98 -13.68
C ILE A 13 6.88 3.63 -14.25
N ASN A 14 8.14 3.25 -14.04
CA ASN A 14 8.61 1.92 -14.36
C ASN A 14 9.52 1.43 -13.23
N PHE A 15 9.07 0.41 -12.52
CA PHE A 15 9.86 -0.16 -11.43
C PHE A 15 10.93 -1.11 -11.98
N HIS A 16 12.04 -1.19 -11.26
CA HIS A 16 13.06 -2.21 -11.43
C HIS A 16 12.40 -3.59 -11.45
N PRO A 17 12.85 -4.55 -12.29
CA PRO A 17 12.20 -5.86 -12.42
C PRO A 17 11.90 -6.57 -11.10
N VAL A 18 12.82 -6.50 -10.13
CA VAL A 18 12.65 -7.04 -8.76
C VAL A 18 11.39 -6.52 -8.05
N LEU A 19 10.94 -5.32 -8.37
CA LEU A 19 9.81 -4.65 -7.71
C LEU A 19 8.59 -4.49 -8.63
N LYS A 20 8.59 -5.10 -9.82
CA LYS A 20 7.49 -4.96 -10.78
C LYS A 20 6.15 -5.46 -10.23
N ASP A 21 6.19 -6.47 -9.35
CA ASP A 21 4.98 -6.97 -8.69
C ASP A 21 4.35 -5.94 -7.75
N ILE A 22 5.15 -5.11 -7.08
CA ILE A 22 4.62 -4.02 -6.23
C ILE A 22 3.92 -2.98 -7.08
N GLU A 23 4.51 -2.66 -8.24
CA GLU A 23 3.90 -1.76 -9.22
C GLU A 23 2.55 -2.31 -9.71
N ASN A 24 2.53 -3.57 -10.15
CA ASN A 24 1.34 -4.23 -10.67
C ASN A 24 0.23 -4.35 -9.61
N ILE A 25 0.57 -4.71 -8.37
CA ILE A 25 -0.39 -4.78 -7.24
C ILE A 25 -1.08 -3.44 -7.03
N PHE A 26 -0.33 -2.34 -7.10
CA PHE A 26 -0.88 -0.99 -6.96
C PHE A 26 -1.85 -0.67 -8.10
N TRP A 27 -1.45 -0.94 -9.35
CA TRP A 27 -2.32 -0.71 -10.52
C TRP A 27 -3.59 -1.54 -10.47
N PHE A 28 -3.47 -2.84 -10.23
CA PHE A 28 -4.63 -3.72 -10.13
C PHE A 28 -5.59 -3.26 -9.07
N PHE A 29 -5.10 -2.83 -7.90
CA PHE A 29 -5.98 -2.35 -6.85
C PHE A 29 -6.74 -1.09 -7.26
N ILE A 30 -6.05 -0.07 -7.77
CA ILE A 30 -6.69 1.21 -8.14
C ILE A 30 -7.71 0.99 -9.26
N LEU A 31 -7.34 0.22 -10.29
CA LEU A 31 -8.23 -0.10 -11.40
C LEU A 31 -9.42 -0.95 -10.96
N SER A 32 -9.20 -1.96 -10.13
CA SER A 32 -10.29 -2.81 -9.61
C SER A 32 -11.31 -2.00 -8.83
N ASN A 33 -10.87 -1.10 -7.94
CA ASN A 33 -11.80 -0.24 -7.20
C ASN A 33 -12.56 0.71 -8.13
N ALA A 34 -11.89 1.31 -9.12
CA ALA A 34 -12.54 2.19 -10.08
C ALA A 34 -13.59 1.46 -10.94
N VAL A 35 -13.27 0.25 -11.40
CA VAL A 35 -14.16 -0.59 -12.21
C VAL A 35 -15.34 -1.08 -11.37
N LEU A 36 -15.11 -1.61 -10.17
CA LEU A 36 -16.17 -2.11 -9.30
C LEU A 36 -17.06 -0.98 -8.74
N ALA A 37 -16.55 0.24 -8.64
CA ALA A 37 -17.36 1.41 -8.30
C ALA A 37 -18.29 1.88 -9.44
N ASN A 38 -18.11 1.37 -10.67
CA ASN A 38 -18.92 1.73 -11.83
C ASN A 38 -20.27 0.99 -11.80
N PRO A 39 -21.41 1.71 -11.75
CA PRO A 39 -22.73 1.08 -11.66
C PRO A 39 -23.10 0.21 -12.85
N LYS A 40 -22.65 0.57 -14.06
CA LYS A 40 -22.93 -0.23 -15.26
C LYS A 40 -22.24 -1.59 -15.19
N ILE A 41 -20.98 -1.61 -14.76
CA ILE A 41 -20.24 -2.86 -14.58
C ILE A 41 -20.88 -3.72 -13.49
N GLN A 42 -21.33 -3.10 -12.39
CA GLN A 42 -22.05 -3.83 -11.36
C GLN A 42 -23.38 -4.43 -11.86
N GLU A 43 -24.12 -3.70 -12.70
CA GLU A 43 -25.34 -4.19 -13.33
C GLU A 43 -25.05 -5.35 -14.28
N GLU A 44 -24.02 -5.23 -15.13
CA GLU A 44 -23.56 -6.30 -16.01
C GLU A 44 -23.19 -7.57 -15.23
N ILE A 45 -22.44 -7.44 -14.13
CA ILE A 45 -22.10 -8.57 -13.26
C ILE A 45 -23.36 -9.24 -12.68
N LYS A 46 -24.34 -8.46 -12.23
CA LYS A 46 -25.60 -8.98 -11.69
C LYS A 46 -26.43 -9.71 -12.76
N ASN A 47 -26.37 -9.24 -14.00
CA ASN A 47 -27.11 -9.82 -15.13
C ASN A 47 -26.50 -11.13 -15.66
N GLN A 48 -25.24 -11.45 -15.34
CA GLN A 48 -24.57 -12.69 -15.75
C GLN A 48 -25.06 -13.94 -15.01
N GLN A 49 -25.91 -13.80 -13.98
CA GLN A 49 -26.54 -14.90 -13.22
C GLN A 49 -25.61 -15.90 -12.52
N GLU A 50 -24.30 -15.61 -12.41
CA GLU A 50 -23.35 -16.44 -11.66
C GLU A 50 -23.41 -16.15 -10.14
N PRO A 51 -24.02 -17.02 -9.31
CA PRO A 51 -24.36 -16.67 -7.92
C PRO A 51 -23.14 -16.36 -7.06
N ASN A 52 -22.02 -17.05 -7.30
CA ASN A 52 -20.78 -16.84 -6.57
C ASN A 52 -20.17 -15.46 -6.87
N ILE A 53 -20.22 -15.02 -8.12
CA ILE A 53 -19.68 -13.71 -8.53
C ILE A 53 -20.56 -12.58 -7.97
N ILE A 54 -21.88 -12.75 -7.99
CA ILE A 54 -22.82 -11.80 -7.37
C ILE A 54 -22.54 -11.67 -5.87
N SER A 55 -22.37 -12.80 -5.17
CA SER A 55 -22.03 -12.79 -3.74
C SER A 55 -20.69 -12.10 -3.44
N MET A 56 -19.68 -12.27 -4.31
CA MET A 56 -18.41 -11.55 -4.20
C MET A 56 -18.59 -10.03 -4.35
N LEU A 57 -19.42 -9.58 -5.31
CA LEU A 57 -19.74 -8.17 -5.50
C LEU A 57 -20.48 -7.59 -4.29
N GLU A 58 -21.47 -8.29 -3.75
CA GLU A 58 -22.20 -7.85 -2.54
C GLU A 58 -21.27 -7.74 -1.33
N LYS A 59 -20.36 -8.71 -1.16
CA LYS A 59 -19.34 -8.67 -0.12
C LYS A 59 -18.41 -7.48 -0.30
N PHE A 60 -18.01 -7.16 -1.53
CA PHE A 60 -17.22 -5.97 -1.83
C PHE A 60 -17.98 -4.68 -1.48
N ASN A 61 -19.24 -4.56 -1.90
CA ASN A 61 -20.08 -3.39 -1.63
C ASN A 61 -20.27 -3.16 -0.12
N ASN A 62 -20.53 -4.23 0.64
CA ASN A 62 -20.67 -4.17 2.10
C ASN A 62 -19.35 -3.76 2.76
N TRP A 63 -18.23 -4.32 2.29
CA TRP A 63 -16.92 -4.04 2.88
C TRP A 63 -16.41 -2.63 2.56
N THR A 64 -16.83 -2.03 1.45
CA THR A 64 -16.44 -0.68 1.01
C THR A 64 -17.48 0.38 1.36
N SER A 65 -18.62 -0.01 1.94
CA SER A 65 -19.80 0.85 2.14
C SER A 65 -20.20 1.57 0.84
N LEU A 66 -20.12 0.88 -0.31
CA LEU A 66 -20.38 1.48 -1.61
C LEU A 66 -21.85 1.89 -1.74
N GLN A 67 -22.08 3.16 -2.03
CA GLN A 67 -23.42 3.71 -2.29
C GLN A 67 -23.45 4.33 -3.67
N THR A 68 -24.42 3.93 -4.49
CA THR A 68 -24.68 4.55 -5.79
C THR A 68 -25.98 5.32 -5.72
N ARG A 69 -25.95 6.59 -6.10
CA ARG A 69 -27.14 7.44 -6.30
C ARG A 69 -27.24 7.80 -7.76
N ILE A 70 -28.46 7.80 -8.28
CA ILE A 70 -28.75 8.30 -9.63
C ILE A 70 -29.16 9.76 -9.49
N ASP A 71 -28.40 10.66 -10.10
CA ASP A 71 -28.82 12.02 -10.30
C ASP A 71 -29.56 12.11 -11.63
N TYR A 72 -30.90 12.00 -11.55
CA TYR A 72 -31.79 12.05 -12.71
C TYR A 72 -31.79 13.42 -13.41
N SER A 73 -31.32 14.49 -12.76
CA SER A 73 -31.29 15.83 -13.36
C SER A 73 -30.20 16.00 -14.42
N ILE A 74 -29.10 15.25 -14.28
CA ILE A 74 -27.95 15.27 -15.19
C ILE A 74 -27.67 13.90 -15.84
N ASN A 75 -28.54 12.92 -15.57
CA ASN A 75 -28.39 11.53 -16.00
C ASN A 75 -27.00 10.96 -15.66
N ARG A 76 -26.51 11.23 -14.45
CA ARG A 76 -25.21 10.74 -13.97
C ARG A 76 -25.37 9.92 -12.70
N TYR A 77 -24.52 8.92 -12.58
CA TYR A 77 -24.35 8.18 -11.34
C TYR A 77 -23.36 8.90 -10.44
N GLN A 78 -23.70 9.02 -9.16
CA GLN A 78 -22.79 9.42 -8.10
C GLN A 78 -22.53 8.20 -7.21
N THR A 79 -21.29 7.71 -7.24
CA THR A 79 -20.86 6.62 -6.38
C THR A 79 -20.01 7.18 -5.24
N THR A 80 -20.36 6.86 -4.00
CA THR A 80 -19.57 7.17 -2.80
C THR A 80 -19.05 5.87 -2.19
N MET A 81 -17.76 5.82 -1.87
CA MET A 81 -17.09 4.65 -1.31
C MET A 81 -16.28 5.07 -0.08
N GLN A 82 -16.22 4.22 0.94
CA GLN A 82 -15.34 4.38 2.10
C GLN A 82 -14.23 3.31 2.07
N PRO A 83 -13.15 3.50 1.30
CA PRO A 83 -12.14 2.47 1.06
C PRO A 83 -11.12 2.27 2.20
N LEU A 84 -11.45 2.72 3.42
CA LEU A 84 -10.48 2.82 4.52
C LEU A 84 -9.82 1.48 4.87
N ASN A 85 -10.63 0.42 4.93
CA ASN A 85 -10.16 -0.94 5.24
C ASN A 85 -9.35 -1.55 4.09
N GLN A 86 -9.71 -1.20 2.85
CA GLN A 86 -9.02 -1.66 1.64
C GLN A 86 -7.65 -0.98 1.53
N PHE A 87 -7.55 0.29 1.90
CA PHE A 87 -6.28 1.02 1.97
C PHE A 87 -5.35 0.44 3.04
N ILE A 88 -5.86 0.06 4.21
CA ILE A 88 -5.07 -0.68 5.22
C ILE A 88 -4.60 -2.00 4.63
N LEU A 89 -5.52 -2.79 4.06
CA LEU A 89 -5.17 -4.09 3.50
C LEU A 89 -4.06 -3.96 2.46
N LEU A 90 -4.22 -3.07 1.49
CA LEU A 90 -3.24 -2.86 0.44
C LEU A 90 -1.91 -2.37 1.00
N GLY A 91 -1.92 -1.38 1.89
CA GLY A 91 -0.71 -0.87 2.53
C GLY A 91 0.06 -1.98 3.23
N LYS A 92 -0.63 -2.84 3.99
CA LYS A 92 -0.04 -4.00 4.65
C LYS A 92 0.57 -4.97 3.63
N THR A 93 -0.19 -5.35 2.61
CA THR A 93 0.24 -6.28 1.57
C THR A 93 1.48 -5.76 0.85
N MET A 94 1.48 -4.50 0.43
CA MET A 94 2.61 -3.89 -0.27
C MET A 94 3.84 -3.79 0.63
N ALA A 95 3.70 -3.39 1.91
CA ALA A 95 4.84 -3.25 2.80
C ALA A 95 5.50 -4.61 3.11
N ILE A 96 4.70 -5.65 3.29
CA ILE A 96 5.19 -7.01 3.49
C ILE A 96 5.91 -7.48 2.22
N ASN A 97 5.25 -7.45 1.06
CA ASN A 97 5.85 -7.94 -0.19
C ASN A 97 7.10 -7.15 -0.57
N LEU A 98 7.10 -5.83 -0.44
CA LEU A 98 8.26 -4.99 -0.75
C LEU A 98 9.46 -5.40 0.10
N TYR A 99 9.26 -5.60 1.40
CA TYR A 99 10.33 -6.04 2.30
C TYR A 99 10.87 -7.41 1.93
N GLU A 100 9.99 -8.40 1.70
CA GLU A 100 10.41 -9.76 1.36
C GLU A 100 11.11 -9.82 0.00
N LEU A 101 10.62 -9.11 -1.02
CA LEU A 101 11.26 -9.02 -2.34
C LEU A 101 12.68 -8.42 -2.25
N LEU A 102 12.82 -7.29 -1.56
CA LEU A 102 14.14 -6.65 -1.39
C LEU A 102 15.09 -7.52 -0.56
N LYS A 103 14.58 -8.19 0.48
CA LYS A 103 15.38 -9.08 1.33
C LYS A 103 15.86 -10.32 0.60
N ALA A 104 15.03 -10.88 -0.28
CA ALA A 104 15.37 -12.06 -1.08
C ALA A 104 16.24 -11.73 -2.31
N SER A 105 16.34 -10.44 -2.68
CA SER A 105 17.13 -10.01 -3.84
C SER A 105 18.64 -9.96 -3.57
N ASP A 106 19.44 -10.05 -4.63
CA ASP A 106 20.91 -9.94 -4.57
C ASP A 106 21.40 -8.58 -4.05
N TYR A 107 20.53 -7.57 -4.03
CA TYR A 107 20.84 -6.22 -3.54
C TYR A 107 20.76 -6.11 -2.01
N TYR A 108 20.26 -7.12 -1.30
CA TYR A 108 19.96 -7.05 0.13
C TYR A 108 21.17 -6.59 0.98
N SER A 109 22.37 -7.04 0.63
CA SER A 109 23.61 -6.66 1.32
C SER A 109 23.83 -5.14 1.33
N ASN A 110 23.55 -4.47 0.21
CA ASN A 110 23.62 -3.02 0.05
C ASN A 110 22.46 -2.30 0.74
N LEU A 111 21.26 -2.89 0.69
CA LEU A 111 20.05 -2.26 1.20
C LEU A 111 19.93 -2.32 2.71
N GLN A 112 20.33 -3.43 3.35
CA GLN A 112 20.03 -3.69 4.77
C GLN A 112 20.66 -2.69 5.74
N VAL A 113 21.74 -2.03 5.32
CA VAL A 113 22.43 -1.00 6.12
C VAL A 113 21.76 0.37 6.01
N MET A 114 20.84 0.56 5.06
CA MET A 114 20.19 1.83 4.80
C MET A 114 19.09 2.15 5.82
N GLU A 115 18.92 3.44 6.11
CA GLU A 115 17.87 3.91 7.00
C GLU A 115 16.47 3.63 6.44
N GLU A 116 16.26 3.80 5.13
CA GLU A 116 14.96 3.54 4.49
C GLU A 116 14.57 2.05 4.55
N PHE A 117 15.55 1.16 4.48
CA PHE A 117 15.31 -0.28 4.62
C PHE A 117 14.95 -0.64 6.07
N ARG A 118 15.61 0.00 7.03
CA ARG A 118 15.24 -0.11 8.45
C ARG A 118 13.84 0.47 8.71
N PHE A 119 13.50 1.59 8.09
CA PHE A 119 12.16 2.19 8.14
C PHE A 119 11.12 1.19 7.62
N LEU A 120 11.32 0.65 6.41
CA LEU A 120 10.45 -0.36 5.80
C LEU A 120 10.26 -1.58 6.72
N ARG A 121 11.33 -2.06 7.36
CA ARG A 121 11.27 -3.19 8.31
C ARG A 121 10.27 -2.93 9.45
N TYR A 122 10.25 -1.73 10.02
CA TYR A 122 9.31 -1.38 11.08
C TYR A 122 7.87 -1.26 10.58
N ILE A 123 7.66 -0.70 9.38
CA ILE A 123 6.34 -0.66 8.74
C ILE A 123 5.84 -2.07 8.46
N ARG A 124 6.67 -2.94 7.87
CA ARG A 124 6.36 -4.35 7.60
C ARG A 124 6.03 -5.12 8.88
N ASN A 125 6.78 -4.90 9.96
CA ASN A 125 6.48 -5.54 11.23
C ASN A 125 5.13 -5.09 11.76
N GLY A 126 4.82 -3.79 11.75
CA GLY A 126 3.51 -3.34 12.17
C GLY A 126 2.37 -3.84 11.27
N ALA A 127 2.62 -3.97 9.96
CA ALA A 127 1.70 -4.62 9.03
C ALA A 127 1.38 -6.06 9.45
N ALA A 128 2.40 -6.85 9.80
CA ALA A 128 2.25 -8.22 10.26
C ALA A 128 1.62 -8.33 11.66
N HIS A 129 1.74 -7.29 12.50
CA HIS A 129 1.22 -7.26 13.87
C HIS A 129 -0.09 -6.46 13.96
N ASN A 130 -1.12 -6.92 13.26
CA ASN A 130 -2.48 -6.33 13.34
C ASN A 130 -2.51 -4.81 13.11
N ASN A 131 -1.70 -4.32 12.17
CA ASN A 131 -1.58 -2.90 11.83
C ASN A 131 -1.10 -2.02 13.00
N LYS A 132 -0.27 -2.53 13.92
CA LYS A 132 0.25 -1.75 15.05
C LYS A 132 1.75 -1.85 15.16
N PHE A 133 2.41 -0.74 15.44
CA PHE A 133 3.83 -0.77 15.78
C PHE A 133 4.08 -1.65 17.00
N ASN A 134 5.04 -2.56 16.86
CA ASN A 134 5.54 -3.37 17.95
C ASN A 134 7.06 -3.35 17.96
N PHE A 135 7.62 -2.67 18.96
CA PHE A 135 9.06 -2.53 19.18
C PHE A 135 9.56 -3.42 20.30
N LYS A 136 8.75 -4.39 20.75
CA LYS A 136 9.15 -5.40 21.73
C LYS A 136 9.25 -6.77 21.07
N ASN A 137 10.32 -7.49 21.39
CA ASN A 137 10.48 -8.88 20.98
C ASN A 137 9.56 -9.81 21.81
N ARG A 138 9.63 -11.12 21.56
CA ARG A 138 8.82 -12.12 22.26
C ARG A 138 9.08 -12.17 23.78
N ASN A 139 10.28 -11.75 24.21
CA ASN A 139 10.67 -11.69 25.62
C ASN A 139 10.28 -10.35 26.28
N GLY A 140 9.64 -9.44 25.54
CA GLY A 140 9.27 -8.10 26.02
C GLY A 140 10.39 -7.06 25.96
N GLU A 141 11.56 -7.40 25.42
CA GLU A 141 12.71 -6.51 25.32
C GLU A 141 12.58 -5.58 24.12
N TRP A 142 13.05 -4.35 24.26
CA TRP A 142 12.96 -3.35 23.22
C TRP A 142 13.94 -3.60 22.06
N THR A 143 13.43 -3.62 20.84
CA THR A 143 14.22 -3.76 19.60
C THR A 143 14.74 -2.43 19.05
N LEU A 144 14.11 -1.31 19.44
CA LEU A 144 14.52 0.05 19.11
C LEU A 144 15.12 0.68 20.36
N LYS A 145 16.28 1.36 20.31
CA LYS A 145 16.89 1.98 21.51
C LYS A 145 16.12 3.24 21.97
N ASN A 146 16.34 3.70 23.20
CA ASN A 146 15.55 4.78 23.82
C ASN A 146 15.57 6.11 23.03
N ASN A 147 16.71 6.47 22.44
CA ASN A 147 16.88 7.71 21.68
C ASN A 147 17.09 7.44 20.18
N GLU A 148 16.80 6.22 19.74
CA GLU A 148 16.97 5.86 18.34
C GLU A 148 15.76 6.33 17.54
N ILE A 149 16.07 7.11 16.51
CA ILE A 149 15.10 7.70 15.60
C ILE A 149 15.39 7.15 14.21
N ILE A 150 14.37 6.69 13.52
CA ILE A 150 14.48 6.19 12.14
C ILE A 150 13.61 7.07 11.26
N ARG A 151 14.20 7.62 10.19
CA ARG A 151 13.56 8.62 9.35
C ARG A 151 13.41 8.16 7.91
N TRP A 152 12.33 8.61 7.29
CA TRP A 152 12.17 8.59 5.85
C TRP A 152 11.24 9.72 5.41
N GLY A 153 11.78 10.71 4.71
CA GLY A 153 11.05 11.96 4.43
C GLY A 153 10.59 12.63 5.72
N ASP A 154 9.30 12.97 5.79
CA ASP A 154 8.66 13.57 6.97
C ASP A 154 8.24 12.53 8.04
N TYR A 155 8.42 11.24 7.77
CA TYR A 155 8.02 10.17 8.68
C TYR A 155 9.13 9.83 9.65
N THR A 156 8.80 9.80 10.93
CA THR A 156 9.73 9.51 12.02
C THR A 156 9.21 8.36 12.88
N ILE A 157 10.03 7.32 13.05
CA ILE A 157 9.76 6.18 13.93
C ILE A 157 10.62 6.29 15.18
N ASP A 158 9.95 6.34 16.33
CA ASP A 158 10.54 6.28 17.66
C ASP A 158 9.70 5.37 18.59
N ARG A 159 10.13 5.17 19.84
CA ARG A 159 9.40 4.32 20.81
C ARG A 159 8.01 4.84 21.15
N ASN A 160 7.70 6.12 20.95
CA ASN A 160 6.39 6.70 21.24
C ASN A 160 5.30 6.21 20.28
N LEU A 161 5.68 5.52 19.20
CA LEU A 161 4.74 4.87 18.30
C LEU A 161 4.27 3.49 18.79
N GLN A 162 4.81 2.94 19.89
CA GLN A 162 4.42 1.61 20.38
C GLN A 162 2.89 1.46 20.48
N ASN A 163 2.36 0.36 19.93
CA ASN A 163 0.93 0.02 19.86
C ASN A 163 0.05 0.98 19.04
N LYS A 164 0.61 2.04 18.43
CA LYS A 164 -0.13 2.94 17.55
C LYS A 164 -0.37 2.30 16.18
N PRO A 165 -1.48 2.62 15.51
CA PRO A 165 -1.75 2.11 14.17
C PRO A 165 -0.68 2.56 13.16
N VAL A 166 -0.31 1.67 12.24
CA VAL A 166 0.65 1.99 11.16
C VAL A 166 -0.10 2.62 9.98
N PHE A 167 -0.98 1.86 9.34
CA PHE A 167 -1.74 2.33 8.19
C PHE A 167 -2.96 3.15 8.62
N ASN A 168 -3.25 4.17 7.81
CA ASN A 168 -4.26 5.23 7.96
C ASN A 168 -3.93 6.34 8.96
N ASP A 169 -3.20 6.05 10.04
CA ASP A 169 -2.84 7.07 11.03
C ASP A 169 -1.41 7.57 10.84
N PHE A 170 -0.44 6.66 10.77
CA PHE A 170 0.96 7.03 10.63
C PHE A 170 1.37 7.17 9.17
N ILE A 171 1.01 6.23 8.30
CA ILE A 171 1.39 6.21 6.89
C ILE A 171 0.25 5.68 5.99
N GLY A 172 0.10 6.24 4.79
CA GLY A 172 -0.86 5.74 3.79
C GLY A 172 -0.22 4.70 2.84
N PHE A 173 -1.04 3.83 2.22
CA PHE A 173 -0.55 2.82 1.26
C PHE A 173 0.21 3.46 0.09
N GLN A 174 -0.21 4.64 -0.33
CA GLN A 174 0.39 5.40 -1.41
C GLN A 174 1.85 5.80 -1.12
N MET A 175 2.19 5.95 0.17
CA MET A 175 3.57 6.20 0.58
C MET A 175 4.42 4.94 0.50
N ILE A 176 3.84 3.75 0.66
CA ILE A 176 4.56 2.48 0.43
C ILE A 176 4.90 2.32 -1.05
N PHE A 177 3.98 2.73 -1.94
CA PHE A 177 4.26 2.78 -3.36
C PHE A 177 5.43 3.74 -3.69
N ILE A 178 5.44 4.94 -3.09
CA ILE A 178 6.55 5.88 -3.25
C ILE A 178 7.86 5.30 -2.70
N LEU A 179 7.83 4.65 -1.54
CA LEU A 179 8.99 3.98 -0.97
C LEU A 179 9.52 2.88 -1.90
N ALA A 180 8.63 2.08 -2.50
CA ALA A 180 8.99 1.07 -3.48
C ALA A 180 9.63 1.69 -4.74
N LYS A 181 9.10 2.82 -5.22
CA LYS A 181 9.71 3.58 -6.33
C LYS A 181 11.12 4.07 -5.98
N ASN A 182 11.32 4.59 -4.77
CA ASN A 182 12.65 5.02 -4.30
C ASN A 182 13.64 3.85 -4.25
N PHE A 183 13.22 2.67 -3.79
CA PHE A 183 14.06 1.48 -3.86
C PHE A 183 14.35 1.07 -5.30
N SER A 184 13.33 1.04 -6.15
CA SER A 184 13.47 0.74 -7.58
C SER A 184 14.55 1.62 -8.25
N GLU A 185 14.48 2.94 -8.06
CA GLU A 185 15.48 3.87 -8.60
C GLU A 185 16.89 3.58 -8.10
N ARG A 186 17.04 3.14 -6.84
CA ARG A 186 18.33 2.74 -6.28
C ARG A 186 18.84 1.43 -6.88
N LEU A 187 17.98 0.44 -7.07
CA LEU A 187 18.36 -0.82 -7.72
C LEU A 187 18.90 -0.56 -9.13
N THR A 188 18.21 0.26 -9.91
CA THR A 188 18.66 0.66 -11.25
C THR A 188 20.02 1.37 -11.22
N LYS A 189 20.31 2.19 -10.19
CA LYS A 189 21.63 2.82 -10.05
C LYS A 189 22.73 1.79 -9.79
N ILE A 190 22.49 0.84 -8.90
CA ILE A 190 23.44 -0.24 -8.60
C ILE A 190 23.76 -1.04 -9.88
N ASP A 191 22.75 -1.38 -10.67
CA ASP A 191 22.94 -2.09 -11.94
C ASP A 191 23.79 -1.32 -12.95
N ASN A 192 23.63 0.01 -12.98
CA ASN A 192 24.38 0.86 -13.88
C ASN A 192 25.82 1.11 -13.41
N GLU A 193 26.08 1.05 -12.10
CA GLU A 193 27.43 1.19 -11.53
C GLU A 193 28.25 -0.12 -11.65
N GLN A 194 27.58 -1.26 -11.83
CA GLN A 194 28.22 -2.58 -12.01
C GLN A 194 28.49 -2.94 -13.48
N LYS A 195 28.11 -2.09 -14.43
CA LYS A 195 28.38 -2.23 -15.87
C LYS A 195 29.61 -1.44 -16.28
#